data_AF-G5J4X4-F1
#
_entry.id   AF-G5J4X4-F1
#
_cell.length_a   1.000
_cell.length_b   1.000
_cell.length_c   1.000
_cell.angle_alpha   90.00
_cell.angle_beta   90.00
_cell.angle_gamma   90.00
#
_symmetry.space_group_name_H-M   'P 1'
#
loop_
_entity.id
_entity.type
_entity.pdbx_description
1 polymer ?
#
loop_
_entity_poly.entity_id
_entity_poly.type
_entity_poly.pdbx_seq_one_letter_code
_entity_poly.pdbx_strand_id
1 'polypeptide(L)'
;MNVQRQYNLPNCTLVLEGLTNNTPTDGSDPRPILSILVNTECRFLGISQKLQGGSSLLENLVKTVSEYAQGYLSGIPHPVQSPSDEDKINLERVPGKNLHRLTWHPSSQTDNPVEMTLTTVQLFDLVEAIDQFVADSVTLPNLTLQLKPLSRRYRPPDEPLAQRAVPATLGIASLVVMAFALFFIPSPEVREPEPDLSVPSTETTPLEENSSESSPQ
;
A
#
# COMPACT_ATOMS: atom_id res chain seq x y z
N MET A 1 -26.32 -26.41 2.87
CA MET A 1 -27.47 -25.59 2.43
C MET A 1 -26.96 -24.55 1.43
N ASN A 2 -27.75 -24.19 0.42
CA ASN A 2 -27.40 -23.13 -0.54
C ASN A 2 -27.70 -21.77 0.10
N VAL A 3 -26.80 -20.82 -0.09
CA VAL A 3 -26.85 -19.46 0.45
C VAL A 3 -26.63 -18.49 -0.69
N GLN A 4 -27.48 -17.47 -0.76
CA GLN A 4 -27.35 -16.40 -1.73
C GLN A 4 -27.08 -15.07 -1.03
N ARG A 5 -26.29 -14.23 -1.68
CA ARG A 5 -25.99 -12.84 -1.30
C ARG A 5 -26.23 -11.95 -2.49
N GLN A 6 -26.85 -10.81 -2.25
CA GLN A 6 -27.18 -9.86 -3.30
C GLN A 6 -26.83 -8.45 -2.82
N TYR A 7 -26.04 -7.76 -3.62
CA TYR A 7 -25.68 -6.36 -3.46
C TYR A 7 -26.40 -5.59 -4.57
N ASN A 8 -27.48 -4.91 -4.21
CA ASN A 8 -28.42 -4.33 -5.16
C ASN A 8 -28.33 -2.80 -5.16
N LEU A 9 -27.76 -2.26 -6.23
CA LEU A 9 -27.61 -0.83 -6.48
C LEU A 9 -28.53 -0.43 -7.66
N PRO A 10 -28.85 0.86 -7.85
CA PRO A 10 -29.84 1.29 -8.85
C PRO A 10 -29.55 0.82 -10.28
N ASN A 11 -28.27 0.76 -10.68
CA ASN A 11 -27.88 0.35 -12.04
C ASN A 11 -26.99 -0.91 -12.09
N CYS A 12 -26.69 -1.53 -10.95
CA CYS A 12 -25.86 -2.72 -10.86
C CYS A 12 -26.39 -3.68 -9.78
N THR A 13 -26.47 -4.97 -10.10
CA THR A 13 -26.76 -6.02 -9.12
C THR A 13 -25.68 -7.08 -9.18
N LEU A 14 -24.98 -7.28 -8.07
CA LEU A 14 -24.02 -8.37 -7.87
C LEU A 14 -24.68 -9.46 -7.02
N VAL A 15 -24.71 -10.68 -7.54
CA VAL A 15 -25.32 -11.85 -6.91
C VAL A 15 -24.25 -12.93 -6.74
N LEU A 16 -24.07 -13.39 -5.50
CA LEU A 16 -23.16 -14.48 -5.14
C LEU A 16 -23.98 -15.63 -4.58
N GLU A 17 -23.85 -16.81 -5.17
CA GLU A 17 -24.53 -18.03 -4.77
C GLU A 17 -23.48 -19.05 -4.36
N GLY A 18 -23.73 -19.75 -3.24
CA GLY A 18 -22.72 -20.60 -2.66
C GLY A 18 -23.23 -21.55 -1.60
N LEU A 19 -22.30 -22.27 -1.00
CA LEU A 19 -22.58 -23.22 0.06
C LEU A 19 -22.07 -22.69 1.40
N THR A 20 -22.79 -23.08 2.46
CA THR A 20 -22.34 -22.89 3.83
C THR A 20 -21.71 -24.17 4.37
N ASN A 21 -20.56 -24.03 5.03
CA ASN A 21 -19.88 -25.14 5.72
C ASN A 21 -20.30 -25.27 7.20
N ASN A 22 -21.01 -24.28 7.75
CA ASN A 22 -21.38 -24.27 9.16
C ASN A 22 -22.90 -24.46 9.31
N THR A 23 -23.30 -25.41 10.14
CA THR A 23 -24.64 -25.44 10.72
C THR A 23 -24.70 -24.38 11.82
N PRO A 24 -25.73 -23.50 11.87
CA PRO A 24 -25.82 -22.49 12.91
C PRO A 24 -25.78 -23.16 14.29
N THR A 25 -24.74 -22.87 15.06
CA THR A 25 -24.67 -23.21 16.48
C THR A 25 -25.47 -22.16 17.26
N ASP A 26 -26.42 -22.60 18.07
CA ASP A 26 -27.35 -21.75 18.81
C ASP A 26 -26.64 -20.60 19.53
N GLY A 27 -26.98 -19.36 19.16
CA GLY A 27 -26.73 -18.17 19.98
C GLY A 27 -25.95 -17.00 19.36
N SER A 28 -25.36 -17.11 18.17
CA SER A 28 -24.73 -15.96 17.50
C SER A 28 -25.09 -15.83 16.02
N ASP A 29 -25.45 -14.59 15.64
CA ASP A 29 -25.77 -14.04 14.31
C ASP A 29 -26.60 -14.93 13.34
N PRO A 30 -27.87 -14.59 13.04
CA PRO A 30 -28.78 -15.44 12.28
C PRO A 30 -28.43 -15.63 10.78
N ARG A 31 -27.36 -15.00 10.28
CA ARG A 31 -27.00 -15.04 8.84
C ARG A 31 -26.04 -16.18 8.52
N PRO A 32 -26.43 -17.18 7.70
CA PRO A 32 -25.57 -18.32 7.35
C PRO A 32 -24.34 -17.87 6.54
N ILE A 33 -23.13 -18.24 6.95
CA ILE A 33 -21.89 -17.86 6.24
C ILE A 33 -21.84 -18.50 4.85
N LEU A 34 -21.54 -17.72 3.81
CA LEU A 34 -21.26 -18.23 2.46
C LEU A 34 -19.75 -18.48 2.36
N SER A 35 -19.32 -19.74 2.42
CA SER A 35 -17.90 -20.11 2.49
C SER A 35 -17.34 -20.64 1.17
N ILE A 36 -18.20 -21.21 0.31
CA ILE A 36 -17.81 -21.75 -0.99
C ILE A 36 -18.68 -21.08 -2.05
N LEU A 37 -18.07 -20.41 -3.01
CA LEU A 37 -18.76 -19.78 -4.13
C LEU A 37 -19.05 -20.83 -5.21
N VAL A 38 -20.30 -20.90 -5.64
CA VAL A 38 -20.77 -21.76 -6.74
C VAL A 38 -20.98 -20.94 -8.00
N ASN A 39 -21.56 -19.75 -7.87
CA ASN A 39 -21.86 -18.89 -9.00
C ASN A 39 -21.80 -17.41 -8.59
N THR A 40 -21.20 -16.62 -9.47
CA THR A 40 -21.16 -15.17 -9.44
C THR A 40 -21.96 -14.68 -10.63
N GLU A 41 -22.82 -13.70 -10.41
CA GLU A 41 -23.56 -13.05 -11.46
C GLU A 41 -23.56 -11.53 -11.26
N CYS A 42 -23.27 -10.78 -12.33
CA CYS A 42 -23.31 -9.32 -12.33
C CYS A 42 -24.22 -8.83 -13.48
N ARG A 43 -25.20 -8.00 -13.12
CA ARG A 43 -26.23 -7.49 -14.03
C ARG A 43 -26.25 -5.96 -13.99
N PHE A 44 -26.55 -5.33 -15.11
CA PHE A 44 -26.63 -3.87 -15.22
C PHE A 44 -27.96 -3.45 -15.83
N LEU A 45 -28.50 -2.33 -15.35
CA LEU A 45 -29.75 -1.79 -15.85
C LEU A 45 -29.61 -1.40 -17.33
N GLY A 46 -30.53 -1.86 -18.18
CA GLY A 46 -30.54 -1.53 -19.62
C GLY A 46 -29.53 -2.30 -20.47
N ILE A 47 -28.77 -3.24 -19.89
CA ILE A 47 -27.86 -4.14 -20.61
C ILE A 47 -28.41 -5.57 -20.48
N SER A 48 -28.70 -6.22 -21.61
CA SER A 48 -29.29 -7.58 -21.62
C SER A 48 -28.28 -8.66 -21.23
N GLN A 49 -27.00 -8.42 -21.48
CA GLN A 49 -25.92 -9.33 -21.15
C GLN A 49 -25.57 -9.24 -19.68
N LYS A 50 -25.19 -10.38 -19.11
CA LYS A 50 -24.75 -10.53 -17.73
C LYS A 50 -23.38 -11.18 -17.71
N LEU A 51 -22.57 -10.84 -16.71
CA LEU A 51 -21.37 -11.59 -16.39
C LEU A 51 -21.79 -12.73 -15.47
N GLN A 52 -21.43 -13.97 -15.81
CA GLN A 52 -21.77 -15.13 -15.01
C GLN A 52 -20.63 -16.14 -15.00
N GLY A 53 -20.20 -16.58 -13.83
CA GLY A 53 -19.03 -17.46 -13.70
C GLY A 53 -18.73 -17.85 -12.26
N GLY A 54 -17.55 -18.40 -12.00
CA GLY A 54 -17.15 -18.90 -10.69
C GLY A 54 -16.36 -17.88 -9.84
N SER A 55 -15.45 -18.41 -9.01
CA SER A 55 -14.53 -17.61 -8.18
C SER A 55 -13.49 -16.87 -8.99
N SER A 56 -12.94 -17.48 -10.03
CA SER A 56 -12.00 -16.85 -10.97
C SER A 56 -12.58 -15.56 -11.57
N LEU A 57 -13.83 -15.61 -12.04
CA LEU A 57 -14.54 -14.42 -12.53
C LEU A 57 -14.65 -13.34 -11.45
N LEU A 58 -15.07 -13.71 -10.23
CA LEU A 58 -15.25 -12.74 -9.14
C LEU A 58 -13.92 -12.08 -8.77
N GLU A 59 -12.86 -12.88 -8.58
CA GLU A 59 -11.52 -12.40 -8.21
C GLU A 59 -10.98 -11.43 -9.26
N ASN A 60 -11.06 -11.80 -10.54
CA ASN A 60 -10.63 -10.95 -11.64
C ASN A 60 -11.52 -9.70 -11.78
N LEU A 61 -12.82 -9.80 -11.50
CA LEU A 61 -13.74 -8.67 -11.58
C LEU A 61 -13.40 -7.66 -10.50
N VAL A 62 -13.28 -8.10 -9.25
CA VAL A 62 -12.96 -7.22 -8.13
C VAL A 62 -11.60 -6.57 -8.34
N LYS A 63 -10.59 -7.34 -8.76
CA LYS A 63 -9.26 -6.81 -9.05
C LYS A 63 -9.29 -5.76 -10.16
N THR A 64 -9.81 -6.09 -11.35
CA THR A 64 -9.79 -5.19 -12.51
C THR A 64 -10.63 -3.94 -12.27
N VAL A 65 -11.80 -4.06 -11.65
CA VAL A 65 -12.65 -2.90 -11.33
C VAL A 65 -11.98 -2.00 -10.30
N SER A 66 -11.38 -2.56 -9.26
CA SER A 66 -10.66 -1.79 -8.24
C SER A 66 -9.46 -1.05 -8.83
N GLU A 67 -8.62 -1.73 -9.63
CA GLU A 67 -7.46 -1.11 -10.30
C GLU A 67 -7.91 0.00 -11.26
N TYR A 68 -8.95 -0.25 -12.06
CA TYR A 68 -9.52 0.74 -12.97
C TYR A 68 -10.08 1.95 -12.22
N ALA A 69 -10.87 1.73 -11.17
CA ALA A 69 -11.46 2.79 -10.37
C ALA A 69 -10.38 3.65 -9.70
N GLN A 70 -9.34 3.02 -9.14
CA GLN A 70 -8.19 3.74 -8.58
C GLN A 70 -7.53 4.64 -9.63
N GLY A 71 -7.23 4.12 -10.83
CA GLY A 71 -6.63 4.91 -11.92
C GLY A 71 -7.57 6.04 -12.40
N TYR A 72 -8.85 5.73 -12.57
CA TYR A 72 -9.86 6.66 -13.05
C TYR A 72 -10.09 7.83 -12.07
N LEU A 73 -10.20 7.54 -10.77
CA LEU A 73 -10.47 8.53 -9.72
C LEU A 73 -9.23 9.31 -9.32
N SER A 74 -8.05 8.70 -9.37
CA SER A 74 -6.79 9.39 -9.04
C SER A 74 -6.26 10.25 -10.19
N GLY A 75 -6.68 10.01 -11.43
CA GLY A 75 -6.10 10.62 -12.63
C GLY A 75 -4.67 10.16 -12.91
N ILE A 76 -4.17 9.14 -12.20
CA ILE A 76 -2.82 8.60 -12.37
C ILE A 76 -2.88 7.45 -13.38
N PRO A 77 -2.03 7.46 -14.43
CA PRO A 77 -1.94 6.34 -15.37
C PRO A 77 -1.56 5.06 -14.61
N HIS A 78 -2.43 4.05 -14.69
CA HIS A 78 -2.17 2.75 -14.09
C HIS A 78 -1.56 1.81 -15.15
N PRO A 79 -0.37 1.24 -14.94
CA PRO A 79 0.10 0.17 -15.79
C PRO A 79 -0.80 -1.05 -15.57
N VAL A 80 -1.56 -1.41 -16.60
CA VAL A 80 -2.40 -2.62 -16.58
C VAL A 80 -1.47 -3.82 -16.43
N GLN A 81 -1.53 -4.48 -15.28
CA GLN A 81 -0.79 -5.73 -15.08
C GLN A 81 -1.43 -6.80 -15.97
N SER A 82 -0.61 -7.64 -16.60
CA SER A 82 -1.10 -8.73 -17.45
C SER A 82 -2.08 -9.60 -16.64
N PRO A 83 -3.35 -9.69 -17.05
CA PRO A 83 -4.32 -10.51 -16.35
C PRO A 83 -3.98 -12.00 -16.48
N SER A 84 -4.52 -12.83 -15.58
CA SER A 84 -4.47 -14.29 -15.71
C SER A 84 -5.03 -14.74 -17.06
N ASP A 85 -4.56 -15.88 -17.56
CA ASP A 85 -5.08 -16.44 -18.81
C ASP A 85 -6.53 -16.94 -18.66
N GLU A 86 -6.94 -17.32 -17.45
CA GLU A 86 -8.31 -17.73 -17.11
C GLU A 86 -9.18 -16.54 -16.67
N ASP A 87 -10.45 -16.55 -17.12
CA ASP A 87 -11.50 -15.55 -16.85
C ASP A 87 -11.01 -14.10 -16.89
N LYS A 88 -10.27 -13.78 -17.95
CA LYS A 88 -9.64 -12.48 -18.13
C LYS A 88 -10.69 -11.38 -18.28
N ILE A 89 -10.58 -10.36 -17.44
CA ILE A 89 -11.43 -9.17 -17.48
C ILE A 89 -10.59 -7.94 -17.80
N ASN A 90 -11.02 -7.20 -18.81
CA ASN A 90 -10.47 -5.91 -19.20
C ASN A 90 -11.51 -4.82 -18.98
N LEU A 91 -11.08 -3.69 -18.45
CA LEU A 91 -11.91 -2.50 -18.31
C LEU A 91 -11.14 -1.28 -18.84
N GLU A 92 -11.73 -0.58 -19.81
CA GLU A 92 -11.09 0.53 -20.49
C GLU A 92 -12.06 1.70 -20.74
N ARG A 93 -11.53 2.92 -20.81
CA ARG A 93 -12.34 4.09 -21.16
C ARG A 93 -12.57 4.11 -22.67
N VAL A 94 -13.81 4.36 -23.11
CA VAL A 94 -14.11 4.58 -24.53
C VAL A 94 -13.63 5.98 -24.94
N PRO A 95 -12.72 6.11 -25.93
CA PRO A 95 -12.20 7.42 -26.33
C PRO A 95 -13.28 8.41 -26.74
N GLY A 96 -13.18 9.64 -26.25
CA GLY A 96 -14.12 10.72 -26.58
C GLY A 96 -15.52 10.58 -25.99
N LYS A 97 -15.76 9.60 -25.10
CA LYS A 97 -17.06 9.38 -24.44
C LYS A 97 -16.88 9.18 -22.93
N ASN A 98 -17.91 9.51 -22.16
CA ASN A 98 -17.98 9.18 -20.72
C ASN A 98 -18.55 7.75 -20.53
N LEU A 99 -17.95 6.80 -21.25
CA LEU A 99 -18.36 5.39 -21.27
C LEU A 99 -17.15 4.51 -20.99
N HIS A 100 -17.41 3.33 -20.43
CA HIS A 100 -16.43 2.37 -19.98
C HIS A 100 -16.75 1.02 -20.59
N ARG A 101 -15.80 0.41 -21.29
CA ARG A 101 -15.98 -0.91 -21.91
C ARG A 101 -15.42 -1.97 -20.98
N LEU A 102 -16.29 -2.86 -20.52
CA LEU A 102 -15.98 -4.04 -19.73
C LEU A 102 -16.04 -5.26 -20.65
N THR A 103 -14.94 -5.97 -20.78
CA THR A 103 -14.82 -7.16 -21.62
C THR A 103 -14.36 -8.33 -20.78
N TRP A 104 -15.17 -9.39 -20.71
CA TRP A 104 -14.82 -10.65 -20.06
C TRP A 104 -14.56 -11.72 -21.12
N HIS A 105 -13.45 -12.43 -20.97
CA HIS A 105 -13.06 -13.59 -21.78
C HIS A 105 -13.21 -14.83 -20.89
N PRO A 106 -14.28 -15.63 -21.09
CA PRO A 106 -14.49 -16.84 -20.30
C PRO A 106 -13.32 -17.82 -20.47
N SER A 107 -13.00 -18.58 -19.41
CA SER A 107 -11.95 -19.61 -19.45
C SER A 107 -12.25 -20.75 -20.45
N SER A 108 -13.52 -20.96 -20.78
CA SER A 108 -13.97 -21.95 -21.74
C SER A 108 -13.67 -21.47 -23.16
N GLN A 109 -12.77 -22.15 -23.88
CA GLN A 109 -12.37 -21.81 -25.26
C GLN A 109 -13.55 -21.76 -26.27
N THR A 110 -14.68 -22.37 -25.92
CA THR A 110 -15.89 -22.39 -26.75
C THR A 110 -16.79 -21.17 -26.58
N ASP A 111 -16.58 -20.35 -25.54
CA ASP A 111 -17.44 -19.21 -25.26
C ASP A 111 -16.88 -17.92 -25.86
N ASN A 112 -17.76 -17.16 -26.52
CA ASN A 112 -17.40 -15.86 -27.08
C ASN A 112 -17.18 -14.83 -25.94
N PRO A 113 -16.25 -13.89 -26.11
CA PRO A 113 -16.09 -12.78 -25.16
C PRO A 113 -17.40 -12.02 -24.96
N VAL A 114 -17.68 -11.67 -23.71
CA VAL A 114 -18.83 -10.83 -23.34
C VAL A 114 -18.34 -9.40 -23.21
N GLU A 115 -18.87 -8.51 -24.04
CA GLU A 115 -18.52 -7.08 -24.03
C GLU A 115 -19.74 -6.23 -23.67
N MET A 116 -19.56 -5.36 -22.69
CA MET A 116 -20.60 -4.42 -22.27
C MET A 116 -20.05 -3.01 -22.10
N THR A 117 -20.83 -2.03 -22.55
CA THR A 117 -20.50 -0.61 -22.39
C THR A 117 -21.30 -0.05 -21.22
N LEU A 118 -20.58 0.35 -20.18
CA LEU A 118 -21.11 0.95 -18.97
C LEU A 118 -21.08 2.48 -19.05
N THR A 119 -22.13 3.11 -18.56
CA THR A 119 -22.11 4.53 -18.19
C THR A 119 -21.24 4.73 -16.94
N THR A 120 -20.78 5.96 -16.71
CA THR A 120 -20.04 6.29 -15.49
C THR A 120 -20.85 5.97 -14.23
N VAL A 121 -22.17 6.19 -14.23
CA VAL A 121 -23.04 5.85 -13.09
C VAL A 121 -23.07 4.33 -12.85
N GLN A 122 -23.23 3.53 -13.90
CA GLN A 122 -23.18 2.06 -13.80
C GLN A 122 -21.83 1.53 -13.30
N LEU A 123 -20.72 2.16 -13.71
CA LEU A 123 -19.40 1.83 -13.20
C LEU A 123 -19.30 2.14 -11.70
N PHE A 124 -19.79 3.28 -11.24
CA PHE A 124 -19.78 3.64 -9.82
C PHE A 124 -20.64 2.69 -8.98
N ASP A 125 -21.82 2.31 -9.48
CA ASP A 125 -22.66 1.32 -8.81
C ASP A 125 -21.99 -0.06 -8.74
N LEU A 126 -21.17 -0.43 -9.73
CA LEU A 126 -20.37 -1.66 -9.70
C LEU A 126 -19.27 -1.61 -8.65
N VAL A 127 -18.54 -0.48 -8.56
CA VAL A 127 -17.51 -0.27 -7.53
C VAL A 127 -18.15 -0.35 -6.14
N GLU A 128 -19.26 0.33 -5.93
CA GLU A 128 -19.99 0.31 -4.66
C GLU A 128 -20.50 -1.10 -4.30
N ALA A 129 -21.06 -1.84 -5.27
CA ALA A 129 -21.48 -3.22 -5.04
C ALA A 129 -20.32 -4.13 -4.61
N ILE A 130 -19.14 -3.93 -5.21
CA ILE A 130 -17.91 -4.64 -4.84
C ILE A 130 -17.44 -4.23 -3.44
N ASP A 131 -17.45 -2.94 -3.11
CA ASP A 131 -17.04 -2.45 -1.79
C ASP A 131 -17.97 -3.00 -0.68
N GLN A 132 -19.28 -3.04 -0.93
CA GLN A 132 -20.25 -3.68 -0.03
C GLN A 132 -20.00 -5.18 0.13
N PHE A 133 -19.64 -5.88 -0.94
CA PHE A 133 -19.24 -7.28 -0.88
C PHE A 133 -17.98 -7.48 -0.04
N VAL A 134 -16.93 -6.72 -0.29
CA VAL A 134 -15.65 -6.83 0.43
C VAL A 134 -15.82 -6.48 1.92
N ALA A 135 -16.76 -5.59 2.25
CA ALA A 135 -17.12 -5.26 3.63
C ALA A 135 -17.99 -6.32 4.33
N ASP A 136 -18.57 -7.28 3.60
CA ASP A 136 -19.46 -8.31 4.14
C ASP A 136 -18.67 -9.50 4.72
N SER A 137 -18.37 -9.43 6.02
CA SER A 137 -17.55 -10.43 6.74
C SER A 137 -18.13 -11.86 6.75
N VAL A 138 -19.42 -12.04 6.43
CA VAL A 138 -20.06 -13.36 6.37
C VAL A 138 -20.15 -13.94 4.95
N THR A 139 -19.55 -13.26 3.97
CA THR A 139 -19.55 -13.68 2.56
C THR A 139 -18.13 -13.84 2.06
N LEU A 140 -17.75 -15.09 1.78
CA LEU A 140 -16.40 -15.49 1.37
C LEU A 140 -15.30 -14.96 2.31
N PRO A 141 -15.35 -15.24 3.62
CA PRO A 141 -14.38 -14.72 4.59
C PRO A 141 -12.93 -15.15 4.33
N ASN A 142 -12.72 -16.21 3.54
CA ASN A 142 -11.40 -16.71 3.17
C ASN A 142 -10.87 -16.09 1.87
N LEU A 143 -11.66 -15.25 1.18
CA LEU A 143 -11.22 -14.57 -0.03
C LEU A 143 -10.23 -13.46 0.33
N THR A 144 -8.98 -13.63 -0.09
CA THR A 144 -7.93 -12.64 0.17
C THR A 144 -7.67 -11.81 -1.08
N LEU A 145 -8.15 -10.57 -1.08
CA LEU A 145 -7.94 -9.63 -2.18
C LEU A 145 -6.62 -8.87 -2.01
N GLN A 146 -5.67 -9.14 -2.91
CA GLN A 146 -4.40 -8.41 -2.94
C GLN A 146 -4.52 -7.13 -3.77
N LEU A 147 -5.27 -6.15 -3.27
CA LEU A 147 -5.30 -4.81 -3.86
C LEU A 147 -4.04 -4.04 -3.46
N LYS A 148 -3.25 -3.59 -4.44
CA LYS A 148 -2.07 -2.77 -4.19
C LYS A 148 -2.40 -1.29 -4.40
N PRO A 149 -2.05 -0.41 -3.45
CA PRO A 149 -2.24 1.02 -3.65
C PRO A 149 -1.36 1.53 -4.80
N LEU A 150 -1.84 2.58 -5.48
CA LEU A 150 -1.11 3.23 -6.55
C LEU A 150 0.26 3.75 -6.08
N SER A 151 1.30 3.43 -6.85
CA SER A 151 2.64 3.92 -6.52
C SER A 151 2.72 5.44 -6.72
N ARG A 152 3.28 6.15 -5.74
CA ARG A 152 3.51 7.61 -5.81
C ARG A 152 4.42 8.00 -6.98
N ARG A 153 5.19 7.06 -7.55
CA ARG A 153 6.09 7.30 -8.68
C ARG A 153 5.35 7.69 -9.97
N TYR A 154 4.10 7.28 -10.11
CA TYR A 154 3.28 7.62 -11.27
C TYR A 154 2.46 8.90 -11.10
N ARG A 155 2.47 9.50 -9.90
CA ARG A 155 1.79 10.78 -9.64
C ARG A 155 2.56 11.90 -10.36
N PRO A 156 1.92 12.69 -11.24
CA PRO A 156 2.54 13.90 -11.75
C PRO A 156 2.92 14.80 -10.56
N PRO A 157 4.09 15.45 -10.57
CA PRO A 157 4.49 16.32 -9.46
C PRO A 157 3.46 17.45 -9.30
N ASP A 158 2.91 17.60 -8.08
CA ASP A 158 1.89 18.61 -7.77
C ASP A 158 2.42 20.04 -7.95
N GLU A 159 3.75 20.23 -7.88
CA GLU A 159 4.41 21.52 -8.03
C GLU A 159 5.52 21.51 -9.08
N PRO A 160 5.71 22.61 -9.83
CA PRO A 160 6.85 22.78 -10.71
C PRO A 160 8.16 22.71 -9.92
N LEU A 161 9.22 22.19 -10.56
CA LEU A 161 10.54 22.02 -9.94
C LEU A 161 11.08 23.27 -9.24
N ALA A 162 10.73 24.46 -9.75
CA ALA A 162 11.12 25.74 -9.16
C ALA A 162 10.53 25.96 -7.75
N GLN A 163 9.26 25.59 -7.51
CA GLN A 163 8.63 25.71 -6.19
C GLN A 163 9.21 24.69 -5.20
N ARG A 164 9.49 23.47 -5.69
CA ARG A 164 10.12 22.42 -4.89
C ARG A 164 11.56 22.72 -4.47
N ALA A 165 12.23 23.65 -5.16
CA ALA A 165 13.58 24.09 -4.84
C ALA A 165 13.64 25.19 -3.77
N VAL A 166 12.51 25.80 -3.38
CA VAL A 166 12.49 26.89 -2.38
C VAL A 166 13.13 26.48 -1.04
N PRO A 167 12.82 25.32 -0.43
CA PRO A 167 13.45 24.91 0.83
C PRO A 167 14.94 24.61 0.68
N ALA A 168 15.32 24.00 -0.45
CA ALA A 168 16.72 23.66 -0.74
C ALA A 168 17.57 24.91 -0.96
N THR A 169 17.05 25.88 -1.72
CA THR A 169 17.72 27.17 -1.95
C THR A 169 17.84 27.97 -0.67
N LEU A 170 16.80 27.99 0.17
CA LEU A 170 16.84 28.62 1.49
C LEU A 170 17.88 27.96 2.42
N GLY A 171 17.94 26.62 2.42
CA GLY A 171 18.93 25.86 3.19
C GLY A 171 20.37 26.13 2.75
N ILE A 172 20.63 26.12 1.43
CA ILE A 172 21.95 26.43 0.86
C ILE A 172 22.35 27.87 1.21
N ALA A 173 21.43 28.84 1.06
CA ALA A 173 21.70 30.23 1.41
C ALA A 173 22.06 30.39 2.89
N SER A 174 21.33 29.72 3.79
CA SER A 174 21.62 29.74 5.23
C SER A 174 23.00 29.15 5.54
N LEU A 175 23.39 28.06 4.87
CA LEU A 175 24.69 27.43 5.08
C LEU A 175 25.82 28.36 4.63
N VAL A 176 25.67 29.03 3.48
CA VAL A 176 26.63 30.01 2.99
C VAL A 176 26.80 31.17 3.98
N VAL A 177 25.69 31.75 4.46
CA VAL A 177 25.72 32.83 5.46
C VAL A 177 26.43 32.39 6.74
N MET A 178 26.16 31.18 7.22
CA MET A 178 26.79 30.66 8.43
C MET A 178 28.28 30.38 8.22
N ALA A 179 28.69 29.84 7.07
CA ALA A 179 30.09 29.65 6.73
C ALA A 179 30.85 30.99 6.68
N PHE A 180 30.24 32.03 6.10
CA PHE A 180 30.80 33.39 6.15
C PHE A 180 30.93 33.91 7.57
N ALA A 181 29.91 33.73 8.43
CA ALA A 181 29.98 34.15 9.82
C ALA A 181 31.09 33.42 10.59
N LEU A 182 31.21 32.11 10.41
CA LEU A 182 32.25 31.28 11.03
C LEU A 182 33.66 31.64 10.54
N PHE A 183 33.82 32.09 9.29
CA PHE A 183 35.11 32.54 8.76
C PHE A 183 35.68 33.75 9.52
N PHE A 184 34.83 34.60 10.10
CA PHE A 184 35.26 35.75 10.90
C PHE A 184 35.49 35.42 12.39
N ILE A 185 35.24 34.19 12.83
CA ILE A 185 35.54 33.76 14.19
C ILE A 185 37.04 33.42 14.27
N PRO A 186 37.81 34.11 15.14
CA PRO A 186 39.23 33.82 15.29
C PRO A 186 39.43 32.37 15.77
N SER A 187 40.45 31.71 15.23
CA SER A 187 40.81 30.35 15.66
C SER A 187 41.14 30.38 17.16
N PRO A 188 40.50 29.54 18.00
CA PRO A 188 40.81 29.50 19.42
C PRO A 188 42.26 29.07 19.62
N GLU A 189 42.98 29.78 20.48
CA GLU A 189 44.32 29.37 20.91
C GLU A 189 44.19 28.07 21.69
N VAL A 190 44.74 26.99 21.12
CA VAL A 190 44.91 25.72 21.82
C VAL A 190 46.02 25.92 22.84
N ARG A 191 45.66 26.06 24.12
CA ARG A 191 46.64 25.98 25.20
C ARG A 191 47.01 24.53 25.40
N GLU A 192 48.29 24.22 25.23
CA GLU A 192 48.83 22.95 25.72
C GLU A 192 48.58 22.88 27.24
N PRO A 193 48.11 21.73 27.77
CA PRO A 193 47.98 21.55 29.20
C PRO A 193 49.30 21.89 29.89
N GLU A 194 49.26 22.80 30.87
CA GLU A 194 50.45 23.22 31.60
C GLU A 194 51.09 21.99 32.24
N PRO A 195 52.39 21.72 31.99
CA PRO A 195 53.06 20.57 32.57
C PRO A 195 53.05 20.72 34.09
N ASP A 196 52.42 19.75 34.75
CA ASP A 196 52.33 19.66 36.19
C ASP A 196 53.76 19.56 36.76
N LEU A 197 54.29 20.66 37.32
CA LEU A 197 55.60 20.71 37.97
C LEU A 197 55.63 19.96 39.33
N SER A 198 54.65 19.08 39.54
CA SER A 198 54.40 18.32 40.76
C SER A 198 54.84 16.86 40.65
N VAL A 199 55.93 16.55 39.93
CA VAL A 199 56.57 15.23 40.05
C VAL A 199 58.05 15.44 40.40
N PRO A 200 58.50 15.06 41.61
CA PRO A 200 59.85 15.32 42.08
C PRO A 200 60.90 14.59 41.24
N SER A 201 62.03 15.26 41.00
CA SER A 201 63.26 14.66 40.50
C SER A 201 63.67 13.47 41.36
N THR A 202 63.78 12.28 40.76
CA THR A 202 64.54 11.18 41.36
C THR A 202 66.02 11.53 41.23
N GLU A 203 66.58 12.17 42.25
CA GLU A 203 68.03 12.33 42.42
C GLU A 203 68.53 11.17 43.29
N THR A 204 69.28 10.26 42.69
CA THR A 204 70.06 9.24 43.40
C THR A 204 71.42 9.83 43.74
N THR A 205 71.77 10.00 45.01
CA THR A 205 73.17 10.05 45.51
C THR A 205 73.20 9.67 47.00
N PRO A 206 74.20 8.90 47.47
CA PRO A 206 74.09 7.94 48.57
C PRO A 206 74.67 8.46 49.91
N LEU A 207 74.20 7.91 51.04
CA LEU A 207 74.81 7.95 52.39
C LEU A 207 73.85 7.17 53.32
N GLU A 208 74.23 6.48 54.39
CA GLU A 208 75.50 6.13 54.98
C GLU A 208 75.23 4.95 55.91
N GLU A 209 76.30 4.23 56.16
CA GLU A 209 76.49 3.20 57.15
C GLU A 209 75.92 3.51 58.55
N ASN A 210 75.25 2.48 59.10
CA ASN A 210 75.32 2.01 60.48
C ASN A 210 74.74 2.85 61.63
N SER A 211 73.81 2.21 62.36
CA SER A 211 73.88 2.15 63.82
C SER A 211 72.97 1.06 64.37
N SER A 212 73.57 0.02 64.93
CA SER A 212 72.99 -0.67 66.10
C SER A 212 74.04 -1.54 66.75
N GLU A 213 74.60 -1.00 67.82
CA GLU A 213 75.38 -1.67 68.83
C GLU A 213 74.47 -2.59 69.66
N SER A 214 74.78 -3.89 69.69
CA SER A 214 74.29 -4.80 70.71
C SER A 214 75.42 -5.76 71.11
N SER A 215 76.00 -5.51 72.29
CA SER A 215 76.79 -6.47 73.07
C SER A 215 75.83 -7.47 73.76
N PRO A 216 76.23 -8.71 74.11
CA PRO A 216 77.19 -8.89 75.22
C PRO A 216 78.10 -10.15 75.17
N GLN A 217 79.14 -10.09 76.02
CA GLN A 217 80.04 -11.13 76.55
C GLN A 217 81.12 -11.75 75.64
#